data_AF-A0A936SKJ1-F1
#
_entry.id   AF-A0A936SKJ1-F1
#
_cell.length_a   1.000
_cell.length_b   1.000
_cell.length_c   1.000
_cell.angle_alpha   90.00
_cell.angle_beta   90.00
_cell.angle_gamma   90.00
#
_symmetry.space_group_name_H-M   'P 1'
#
loop_
_entity.id
_entity.type
_entity.pdbx_description
1 polymer ?
#
loop_
_entity_poly.entity_id
_entity_poly.type
_entity_poly.pdbx_seq_one_letter_code
_entity_poly.pdbx_strand_id
1 'polypeptide(L)'
;MLATLKAQFDAARQREDRARGAYMKAAEDANFEGQAETRLITKKREIETNRSLLDTYTQRQKEQELAIAGGKPNNIKISNRAVSPGGLVGPNRTRNILVALLVSLAAGIGLAFLLDYLDDSVKTSDDVSRSLGLPTLALIPHHSQGEKRRIPLPGLGARNDESISPQAALITLEERNSPTAEAYRHLRTSLLFSSAGKPPQTILVTSSQPSEGKTTTAINTAITLAQSDVDVIIIDCDLRRPAIAQPFRPG
;
A
#
# COMPACT_ATOMS: atom_id res chain seq x y z
N MET A 1 -66.60 -42.76 -18.91
CA MET A 1 -65.81 -43.89 -18.35
C MET A 1 -64.31 -43.64 -18.32
N LEU A 2 -63.67 -43.15 -19.39
CA LEU A 2 -62.20 -42.92 -19.40
C LEU A 2 -61.73 -41.82 -18.43
N ALA A 3 -62.48 -40.71 -18.31
CA ALA A 3 -62.12 -39.61 -17.41
C ALA A 3 -62.17 -39.99 -15.92
N THR A 4 -63.15 -40.81 -15.52
CA THR A 4 -63.30 -41.29 -14.13
C THR A 4 -62.20 -42.28 -13.76
N LEU A 5 -61.79 -43.15 -14.69
CA LEU A 5 -60.70 -44.09 -14.46
C LEU A 5 -59.34 -43.37 -14.32
N LYS A 6 -59.11 -42.33 -15.13
CA LYS A 6 -57.91 -41.49 -15.03
C LYS A 6 -57.85 -40.74 -13.68
N ALA A 7 -58.96 -40.17 -13.24
CA ALA A 7 -59.03 -39.50 -11.93
C ALA A 7 -58.78 -40.46 -10.76
N GLN A 8 -59.28 -41.71 -10.84
CA GLN A 8 -58.99 -42.75 -9.84
C GLN A 8 -57.53 -43.17 -9.84
N PHE A 9 -56.92 -43.32 -11.02
CA PHE A 9 -55.48 -43.61 -11.16
C PHE A 9 -54.61 -42.49 -10.59
N ASP A 10 -54.92 -41.23 -10.91
CA ASP A 10 -54.17 -40.07 -10.42
C ASP A 10 -54.32 -39.92 -8.89
N ALA A 11 -55.52 -40.19 -8.34
CA ALA A 11 -55.75 -40.21 -6.91
C ALA A 11 -55.00 -41.37 -6.21
N ALA A 12 -54.93 -42.55 -6.83
CA ALA A 12 -54.16 -43.68 -6.31
C ALA A 12 -52.65 -43.39 -6.33
N ARG A 13 -52.14 -42.79 -7.40
CA ARG A 13 -50.74 -42.37 -7.54
C ARG A 13 -50.36 -41.32 -6.50
N GLN A 14 -51.20 -40.30 -6.28
CA GLN A 14 -50.96 -39.31 -5.22
C GLN A 14 -50.96 -39.93 -3.82
N ARG A 15 -51.77 -40.97 -3.56
CA ARG A 15 -51.74 -41.69 -2.28
C ARG A 15 -50.45 -42.48 -2.11
N GLU A 16 -49.98 -43.15 -3.15
CA GLU A 16 -48.69 -43.85 -3.16
C GLU A 16 -47.54 -42.88 -2.90
N ASP A 17 -47.49 -41.75 -3.63
CA ASP A 17 -46.44 -40.74 -3.46
C ASP A 17 -46.44 -40.13 -2.05
N ARG A 18 -47.62 -39.88 -1.46
CA ARG A 18 -47.74 -39.42 -0.07
C ARG A 18 -47.28 -40.47 0.94
N ALA A 19 -47.68 -41.73 0.75
CA ALA A 19 -47.27 -42.83 1.62
C ALA A 19 -45.76 -43.07 1.54
N ARG A 20 -45.19 -43.02 0.33
CA ARG A 20 -43.75 -43.13 0.09
C ARG A 20 -42.99 -41.95 0.71
N GLY A 21 -43.50 -40.73 0.57
CA GLY A 21 -42.93 -39.54 1.19
C GLY A 21 -42.95 -39.60 2.72
N ALA A 22 -44.04 -40.07 3.32
CA ALA A 22 -44.14 -40.28 4.76
C ALA A 22 -43.17 -41.37 5.26
N TYR A 23 -43.06 -42.49 4.53
CA TYR A 23 -42.11 -43.55 4.84
C TYR A 23 -40.65 -43.06 4.76
N MET A 24 -40.30 -42.31 3.72
CA MET A 24 -38.95 -41.77 3.57
C MET A 24 -38.59 -40.80 4.70
N LYS A 25 -39.52 -39.93 5.12
CA LYS A 25 -39.31 -39.07 6.30
C LYS A 25 -39.09 -39.87 7.58
N ALA A 26 -39.94 -40.86 7.85
CA ALA A 26 -39.80 -41.71 9.03
C ALA A 26 -38.48 -42.51 9.02
N ALA A 27 -38.04 -42.99 7.84
CA ALA A 27 -36.77 -43.68 7.69
C ALA A 27 -35.57 -42.74 7.90
N GLU A 28 -35.66 -41.48 7.47
CA GLU A 28 -34.64 -40.45 7.69
C GLU A 28 -34.53 -40.08 9.18
N ASP A 29 -35.66 -39.86 9.85
CA ASP A 29 -35.71 -39.56 11.28
C ASP A 29 -35.12 -40.71 12.13
N ALA A 30 -35.48 -41.96 11.80
CA ALA A 30 -34.93 -43.15 12.46
C ALA A 30 -33.42 -43.32 12.23
N ASN A 31 -32.93 -43.02 11.03
CA ASN A 31 -31.50 -43.03 10.74
C ASN A 31 -30.74 -41.94 11.51
N PHE A 32 -31.32 -40.76 11.67
CA PHE A 32 -30.73 -39.67 12.44
C PHE A 32 -30.63 -40.03 13.93
N GLU A 33 -31.68 -40.62 14.50
CA GLU A 33 -31.70 -41.11 15.88
C GLU A 33 -30.67 -42.23 16.09
N GLY A 34 -30.60 -43.21 15.18
CA GLY A 34 -29.59 -44.29 15.24
C GLY A 34 -28.14 -43.78 15.15
N GLN A 35 -27.89 -42.73 14.35
CA GLN A 35 -26.57 -42.09 14.32
C GLN A 35 -26.24 -41.34 15.61
N ALA A 36 -27.22 -40.66 16.20
CA ALA A 36 -27.05 -39.96 17.48
C ALA A 36 -26.72 -40.93 18.62
N GLU A 37 -27.42 -42.06 18.69
CA GLU A 37 -27.15 -43.12 19.67
C GLU A 37 -25.75 -43.72 19.50
N THR A 38 -25.35 -44.03 18.27
CA THR A 38 -24.02 -44.55 17.97
C THR A 38 -22.91 -43.58 18.43
N ARG A 39 -23.09 -42.27 18.19
CA ARG A 39 -22.13 -41.24 18.66
C ARG A 39 -22.05 -41.18 20.18
N LEU A 40 -23.18 -41.34 20.88
CA LEU A 40 -23.20 -41.39 22.36
C LEU A 40 -22.45 -42.61 22.89
N ILE A 41 -22.62 -43.77 22.26
CA ILE A 41 -21.92 -45.00 22.64
C ILE A 41 -20.40 -44.83 22.44
N THR A 42 -19.96 -44.30 21.30
CA THR A 42 -18.53 -44.07 21.05
C THR A 42 -17.91 -43.11 22.06
N LYS A 43 -18.57 -41.97 22.34
CA LYS A 43 -18.09 -41.02 23.35
C LYS A 43 -18.02 -41.61 24.76
N LYS A 44 -19.02 -42.43 25.15
CA LYS A 44 -18.97 -43.14 26.43
C LYS A 44 -17.77 -44.09 26.53
N ARG A 45 -17.49 -44.84 25.46
CA ARG A 45 -16.33 -45.74 25.40
C ARG A 45 -14.99 -44.97 25.50
N GLU A 46 -14.87 -43.81 24.86
CA GLU A 46 -13.68 -42.95 24.97
C GLU A 46 -13.44 -42.46 26.40
N ILE A 47 -14.50 -42.04 27.10
CA ILE A 47 -14.42 -41.63 28.51
C ILE A 47 -13.95 -42.79 29.39
N GLU A 48 -14.51 -43.98 29.19
CA GLU A 48 -14.14 -45.19 29.94
C GLU A 48 -12.68 -45.59 29.69
N THR A 49 -12.23 -45.50 28.43
CA THR A 49 -10.83 -45.78 28.04
C THR A 49 -9.88 -44.80 28.70
N ASN A 50 -10.18 -43.50 28.67
CA ASN A 50 -9.34 -42.47 29.28
C ASN A 50 -9.28 -42.62 30.81
N ARG A 51 -10.38 -43.01 31.46
CA ARG A 51 -10.39 -43.33 32.90
C ARG A 51 -9.49 -44.52 33.21
N SER A 52 -9.62 -45.62 32.46
CA SER A 52 -8.78 -46.80 32.65
C SER A 52 -7.28 -46.52 32.42
N LEU A 53 -6.94 -45.66 31.45
CA LEU A 53 -5.57 -45.20 31.24
C LEU A 53 -5.05 -44.43 32.46
N LEU A 54 -5.83 -43.48 32.99
CA LEU A 54 -5.45 -42.73 34.19
C LEU A 54 -5.26 -43.64 35.41
N ASP A 55 -6.15 -44.61 35.60
CA ASP A 55 -6.02 -45.60 36.68
C ASP A 55 -4.74 -46.43 36.51
N THR A 56 -4.42 -46.83 35.29
CA THR A 56 -3.18 -47.55 34.98
C THR A 56 -1.94 -46.69 35.26
N TYR A 57 -1.96 -45.40 34.87
CA TYR A 57 -0.87 -44.47 35.16
C TYR A 57 -0.67 -44.25 36.65
N THR A 58 -1.75 -44.07 37.40
CA THR A 58 -1.67 -43.87 38.86
C THR A 58 -1.25 -45.15 39.58
N GLN A 59 -1.68 -46.32 39.11
CA GLN A 59 -1.18 -47.60 39.62
C GLN A 59 0.32 -47.77 39.36
N ARG A 60 0.78 -47.51 38.12
CA ARG A 60 2.22 -47.54 37.77
C ARG A 60 3.04 -46.56 38.61
N GLN A 61 2.50 -45.37 38.88
CA GLN A 61 3.16 -44.41 39.76
C GLN A 61 3.26 -44.93 41.20
N LYS A 62 2.18 -45.51 41.75
CA LYS A 62 2.21 -46.11 43.10
C LYS A 62 3.16 -47.31 43.17
N GLU A 63 3.19 -48.17 42.14
CA GLU A 63 4.15 -49.27 42.06
C GLU A 63 5.60 -48.77 42.05
N GLN A 64 5.89 -47.69 41.30
CA GLN A 64 7.20 -47.05 41.33
C GLN A 64 7.50 -46.41 42.68
N GLU A 65 6.55 -45.71 43.28
CA GLU A 65 6.71 -45.08 44.59
C GLU A 65 6.95 -46.11 45.68
N LEU A 66 6.21 -47.22 45.68
CA LEU A 66 6.42 -48.36 46.60
C LEU A 66 7.74 -49.08 46.32
N ALA A 67 8.16 -49.22 45.07
CA ALA A 67 9.48 -49.76 44.72
C ALA A 67 10.62 -48.86 45.22
N ILE A 68 10.43 -47.54 45.19
CA ILE A 68 11.38 -46.55 45.72
C ILE A 68 11.35 -46.52 47.26
N ALA A 69 10.18 -46.64 47.89
CA ALA A 69 10.02 -46.56 49.35
C ALA A 69 10.35 -47.88 50.08
N GLY A 70 10.11 -49.04 49.47
CA GLY A 70 10.33 -50.37 50.05
C GLY A 70 11.68 -51.01 49.73
N GLY A 71 12.41 -50.49 48.73
CA GLY A 71 13.71 -51.01 48.31
C GLY A 71 14.88 -50.27 48.94
N LYS A 72 15.66 -50.95 49.80
CA LYS A 72 17.02 -50.48 50.12
C LYS A 72 17.79 -50.26 48.79
N PRO A 73 18.39 -49.08 48.56
CA PRO A 73 18.99 -48.75 47.27
C PRO A 73 20.31 -49.51 47.12
N ASN A 74 20.26 -50.70 46.51
CA ASN A 74 21.45 -51.47 46.19
C ASN A 74 21.47 -51.88 44.71
N ASN A 75 21.21 -50.92 43.81
CA ASN A 75 21.84 -50.90 42.49
C ASN A 75 21.58 -49.56 41.77
N ILE A 76 22.47 -48.58 41.97
CA ILE A 76 22.49 -47.40 41.09
C ILE A 76 23.15 -47.83 39.78
N LYS A 77 22.36 -48.32 38.83
CA LYS A 77 22.82 -48.55 37.46
C LYS A 77 22.61 -47.26 36.67
N ILE A 78 23.68 -46.49 36.51
CA ILE A 78 23.69 -45.29 35.67
C ILE A 78 23.39 -45.74 34.23
N SER A 79 22.14 -45.55 33.80
CA SER A 79 21.66 -46.07 32.52
C SER A 79 22.21 -45.30 31.32
N ASN A 80 22.75 -44.09 31.51
CA ASN A 80 23.64 -43.38 30.58
C ASN A 80 24.23 -42.11 31.23
N ARG A 81 25.49 -41.79 30.93
CA ARG A 81 26.14 -40.54 31.34
C ARG A 81 25.75 -39.44 30.34
N ALA A 82 25.43 -38.23 30.81
CA ALA A 82 25.07 -37.12 29.94
C ALA A 82 26.25 -36.78 29.00
N VAL A 83 26.01 -36.85 27.69
CA VAL A 83 26.98 -36.43 26.66
C VAL A 83 26.90 -34.92 26.54
N SER A 84 28.01 -34.22 26.80
CA SER A 84 28.08 -32.78 26.57
C SER A 84 27.92 -32.51 25.07
N PRO A 85 26.98 -31.65 24.63
CA PRO A 85 26.81 -31.34 23.22
C PRO A 85 28.12 -30.77 22.68
N GLY A 86 28.70 -31.41 21.66
CA GLY A 86 29.97 -31.00 21.05
C GLY A 86 29.91 -29.69 20.25
N GLY A 87 28.78 -28.96 20.31
CA GLY A 87 28.55 -27.73 19.58
C GLY A 87 27.51 -26.84 20.28
N LEU A 88 27.47 -25.58 19.86
CA LEU A 88 26.57 -24.55 20.38
C LEU A 88 25.11 -24.98 20.21
N VAL A 89 24.44 -25.40 21.30
CA VAL A 89 22.99 -25.61 21.35
C VAL A 89 22.33 -24.25 21.55
N GLY A 90 22.17 -23.51 20.46
CA GLY A 90 21.53 -22.20 20.46
C GLY A 90 20.95 -21.87 19.08
N PRO A 91 20.03 -20.89 18.97
CA PRO A 91 19.45 -20.51 17.70
C PRO A 91 20.55 -20.09 16.72
N ASN A 92 20.44 -20.52 15.45
CA ASN A 92 21.40 -20.20 14.39
C ASN A 92 21.42 -18.68 14.13
N ARG A 93 22.28 -17.95 14.84
CA ARG A 93 22.34 -16.47 14.82
C ARG A 93 22.53 -15.92 13.42
N THR A 94 23.42 -16.54 12.62
CA THR A 94 23.68 -16.14 11.23
C THR A 94 22.44 -16.27 10.36
N ARG A 95 21.71 -17.39 10.46
CA ARG A 95 20.45 -17.60 9.74
C ARG A 95 19.40 -16.57 10.15
N ASN A 96 19.26 -16.31 11.45
CA ASN A 96 18.27 -15.36 11.93
C ASN A 96 18.59 -13.92 11.48
N ILE A 97 19.86 -13.52 11.49
CA ILE A 97 20.30 -12.21 10.97
C ILE A 97 20.02 -12.12 9.46
N LEU A 98 20.34 -13.17 8.70
CA LEU A 98 20.15 -13.19 7.25
C LEU A 98 18.65 -13.12 6.89
N VAL A 99 17.81 -13.87 7.60
CA VAL A 99 16.35 -13.80 7.44
C VAL A 99 15.82 -12.42 7.81
N ALA A 100 16.26 -11.84 8.94
CA ALA A 100 15.83 -10.51 9.36
C ALA A 100 16.21 -9.44 8.33
N LEU A 101 17.40 -9.51 7.75
CA LEU A 101 17.88 -8.60 6.71
C LEU A 101 17.06 -8.72 5.42
N LEU A 102 16.74 -9.94 4.98
CA LEU A 102 15.89 -10.14 3.80
C LEU A 102 14.47 -9.63 4.02
N VAL A 103 13.89 -9.88 5.20
CA VAL A 103 12.54 -9.42 5.54
C VAL A 103 12.47 -7.90 5.62
N SER A 104 13.45 -7.24 6.26
CA SER A 104 13.46 -5.77 6.34
C SER A 104 13.70 -5.11 4.99
N LEU A 105 14.55 -5.68 4.13
CA LEU A 105 14.77 -5.18 2.78
C LEU A 105 13.50 -5.28 1.93
N ALA A 106 12.83 -6.45 1.96
CA ALA A 106 11.57 -6.65 1.25
C ALA A 106 10.47 -5.70 1.77
N ALA A 107 10.36 -5.54 3.08
CA ALA A 107 9.42 -4.61 3.69
C ALA A 107 9.73 -3.15 3.33
N GLY A 108 11.00 -2.76 3.32
CA GLY A 108 11.43 -1.40 2.94
C GLY A 108 11.12 -1.08 1.48
N ILE A 109 11.41 -2.01 0.56
CA ILE A 109 11.05 -1.87 -0.86
C ILE A 109 9.52 -1.80 -1.02
N GLY A 110 8.79 -2.68 -0.35
CA GLY A 110 7.33 -2.68 -0.37
C GLY A 110 6.74 -1.38 0.16
N LEU A 111 7.30 -0.83 1.24
CA LEU A 111 6.88 0.46 1.80
C LEU A 111 7.18 1.62 0.86
N ALA A 112 8.32 1.61 0.16
CA ALA A 112 8.65 2.63 -0.82
C ALA A 112 7.63 2.65 -1.97
N PHE A 113 7.27 1.48 -2.50
CA PHE A 113 6.22 1.37 -3.52
C PHE A 113 4.83 1.74 -3.00
N LEU A 114 4.51 1.39 -1.75
CA LEU A 114 3.24 1.78 -1.14
C LEU A 114 3.13 3.31 -1.00
N LEU A 115 4.21 3.96 -0.57
CA LEU A 115 4.26 5.41 -0.47
C LEU A 115 4.18 6.07 -1.86
N ASP A 116 4.82 5.50 -2.87
CA ASP A 116 4.72 5.99 -4.26
C ASP A 116 3.32 5.77 -4.86
N TYR A 117 2.65 4.69 -4.49
CA TYR A 117 1.27 4.42 -4.91
C TYR A 117 0.25 5.33 -4.22
N LEU A 118 0.50 5.73 -2.98
CA LEU A 118 -0.33 6.69 -2.24
C LEU A 118 -0.03 8.15 -2.61
N ASP A 119 0.98 8.39 -3.44
CA ASP A 119 1.38 9.72 -3.89
C ASP A 119 0.58 10.12 -5.14
N ASP A 120 -0.50 10.89 -4.95
CA ASP A 120 -1.35 11.45 -6.02
C ASP A 120 -0.70 12.62 -6.78
N SER A 121 0.63 12.80 -6.67
CA SER A 121 1.36 13.85 -7.37
C SER A 121 1.44 13.62 -8.87
N VAL A 122 1.15 14.67 -9.65
CA VAL A 122 1.28 14.67 -11.12
C VAL A 122 2.77 14.76 -11.48
N LYS A 123 3.36 13.63 -11.89
CA LYS A 123 4.81 13.52 -12.15
C LYS A 123 5.16 13.65 -13.63
N THR A 124 4.21 13.40 -14.53
CA THR A 124 4.48 13.32 -15.97
C THR A 124 3.59 14.28 -16.78
N SER A 125 4.09 14.78 -17.91
CA SER A 125 3.30 15.58 -18.87
C SER A 125 2.02 14.87 -19.34
N ASP A 126 2.09 13.54 -19.44
CA ASP A 126 0.96 12.70 -19.86
C ASP A 126 -0.15 12.67 -18.81
N ASP A 127 0.19 12.81 -17.52
CA ASP A 127 -0.77 12.81 -16.43
C ASP A 127 -1.66 14.06 -16.50
N VAL A 128 -1.10 15.22 -16.87
CA VAL A 128 -1.84 16.47 -17.11
C VAL A 128 -2.82 16.33 -18.26
N SER A 129 -2.37 15.77 -19.38
CA SER A 129 -3.20 15.61 -20.58
C SER A 129 -4.37 14.64 -20.34
N ARG A 130 -4.14 13.56 -19.58
CA ARG A 130 -5.17 12.57 -19.27
C ARG A 130 -6.17 13.03 -18.22
N SER A 131 -5.72 13.75 -17.20
CA SER A 131 -6.57 14.18 -16.07
C SER A 131 -7.38 15.44 -16.37
N LEU A 132 -6.78 16.43 -17.04
CA LEU A 132 -7.40 17.73 -17.29
C LEU A 132 -7.90 17.89 -18.73
N GLY A 133 -7.50 17.02 -19.66
CA GLY A 133 -7.85 17.12 -21.07
C GLY A 133 -7.24 18.33 -21.78
N LEU A 134 -6.21 18.95 -21.17
CA LEU A 134 -5.54 20.14 -21.69
C LEU A 134 -4.16 19.78 -22.26
N PRO A 135 -3.74 20.41 -23.36
CA PRO A 135 -2.41 20.19 -23.91
C PRO A 135 -1.35 20.80 -23.00
N THR A 136 -0.25 20.08 -22.79
CA THR A 136 0.93 20.62 -22.11
C THR A 136 1.69 21.57 -23.03
N LEU A 137 1.79 22.85 -22.66
CA LEU A 137 2.43 23.87 -23.49
C LEU A 137 3.96 23.80 -23.48
N ALA A 138 4.57 23.53 -22.32
CA ALA A 138 6.00 23.34 -22.16
C ALA A 138 6.33 22.62 -20.84
N LEU A 139 7.53 22.02 -20.78
CA LEU A 139 8.14 21.48 -19.57
C LEU A 139 9.31 22.38 -19.17
N ILE A 140 9.22 23.04 -18.01
CA ILE A 140 10.27 23.94 -17.52
C ILE A 140 11.12 23.20 -16.49
N PRO A 141 12.42 22.99 -16.73
CA PRO A 141 13.31 22.36 -15.76
C PRO A 141 13.41 23.21 -14.49
N HIS A 142 13.26 22.57 -13.33
CA HIS A 142 13.45 23.25 -12.06
C HIS A 142 14.95 23.36 -11.76
N HIS A 143 15.52 24.55 -12.00
CA HIS A 143 16.92 24.82 -11.71
C HIS A 143 17.11 25.12 -10.22
N SER A 144 17.34 24.10 -9.41
CA SER A 144 17.83 24.26 -8.04
C SER A 144 19.34 24.57 -8.08
N GLN A 145 19.72 25.73 -8.64
CA GLN A 145 21.07 26.25 -8.42
C GLN A 145 21.12 26.86 -7.02
N GLY A 146 21.37 26.01 -6.02
CA GLY A 146 21.51 26.47 -4.63
C GLY A 146 21.48 25.39 -3.56
N GLU A 147 20.90 24.21 -3.82
CA GLU A 147 20.99 23.09 -2.87
C GLU A 147 22.30 22.34 -3.04
N LYS A 148 23.41 22.99 -2.68
CA LYS A 148 24.55 22.24 -2.16
C LYS A 148 24.01 21.42 -0.99
N ARG A 149 23.77 20.12 -1.22
CA ARG A 149 23.63 19.02 -0.25
C ARG A 149 23.95 19.45 1.19
N ARG A 150 23.02 20.17 1.83
CA ARG A 150 23.06 20.38 3.26
C ARG A 150 22.25 19.24 3.80
N ILE A 151 22.96 18.21 4.22
CA ILE A 151 22.43 17.12 5.03
C ILE A 151 21.54 17.79 6.08
N PRO A 152 20.22 17.53 6.12
CA PRO A 152 19.35 18.17 7.08
C PRO A 152 19.73 17.64 8.46
N LEU A 153 20.55 18.42 9.19
CA LEU A 153 20.76 18.19 10.61
C LEU A 153 19.44 18.55 11.32
N PRO A 154 18.84 17.62 12.07
CA PRO A 154 17.65 17.92 12.84
C PRO A 154 18.01 18.91 13.95
N GLY A 155 17.48 20.13 13.90
CA GLY A 155 17.61 21.10 15.00
C GLY A 155 17.89 22.55 14.62
N LEU A 156 18.27 22.86 13.37
CA LEU A 156 18.33 24.25 12.89
C LEU A 156 17.17 24.48 11.92
N GLY A 157 16.15 25.20 12.39
CA GLY A 157 15.01 25.59 11.57
C GLY A 157 15.47 26.23 10.27
N ALA A 158 15.22 25.54 9.15
CA ALA A 158 15.27 26.13 7.84
C ALA A 158 14.27 27.27 7.84
N ARG A 159 14.76 28.51 7.91
CA ARG A 159 13.95 29.67 7.57
C ARG A 159 13.55 29.48 6.11
N ASN A 160 12.28 29.14 5.90
CA ASN A 160 11.62 29.21 4.61
C ASN A 160 11.51 30.69 4.24
N ASP A 161 12.62 31.32 3.85
CA ASP A 161 12.55 32.62 3.19
C ASP A 161 11.94 32.36 1.81
N GLU A 162 10.63 32.62 1.69
CA GLU A 162 9.88 32.67 0.42
C GLU A 162 10.32 33.86 -0.46
N SER A 163 11.56 34.35 -0.31
CA SER A 163 12.11 35.39 -1.17
C SER A 163 12.57 34.74 -2.47
N ILE A 164 11.94 35.13 -3.57
CA ILE A 164 12.36 34.72 -4.91
C ILE A 164 13.79 35.23 -5.11
N SER A 165 14.75 34.32 -5.25
CA SER A 165 16.13 34.71 -5.55
C SER A 165 16.14 35.43 -6.91
N PRO A 166 16.69 36.66 -7.01
CA PRO A 166 16.67 37.45 -8.25
C PRO A 166 17.23 36.68 -9.46
N GLN A 167 18.24 35.85 -9.22
CA GLN A 167 18.90 35.01 -10.24
C GLN A 167 17.97 33.90 -10.77
N ALA A 168 17.10 33.35 -9.91
CA ALA A 168 16.14 32.33 -10.30
C ALA A 168 14.95 32.91 -11.10
N ALA A 169 14.64 34.20 -10.90
CA ALA A 169 13.57 34.88 -11.63
C ALA A 169 13.99 35.33 -13.05
N LEU A 170 15.27 35.63 -13.26
CA LEU A 170 15.79 36.26 -14.49
C LEU A 170 16.66 35.31 -15.34
N ILE A 171 16.44 34.00 -15.24
CA ILE A 171 17.26 32.97 -15.91
C ILE A 171 17.36 33.20 -17.43
N THR A 172 16.26 33.63 -18.07
CA THR A 172 16.24 33.90 -19.53
C THR A 172 17.02 35.16 -19.95
N LEU A 173 17.30 36.06 -19.02
CA LEU A 173 18.14 37.26 -19.22
C LEU A 173 19.62 36.97 -18.94
N GLU A 174 19.90 36.27 -17.83
CA GLU A 174 21.27 35.99 -17.37
C GLU A 174 21.95 34.87 -18.19
N GLU A 175 21.23 33.77 -18.45
CA GLU A 175 21.76 32.59 -19.15
C GLU A 175 20.99 32.30 -20.44
N ARG A 176 21.22 33.11 -21.49
CA ARG A 176 20.51 33.01 -22.78
C ARG A 176 20.61 31.63 -23.46
N ASN A 177 21.67 30.86 -23.23
CA ASN A 177 21.87 29.53 -23.86
C ASN A 177 21.62 28.36 -22.89
N SER A 178 20.87 28.57 -21.81
CA SER A 178 20.52 27.51 -20.87
C SER A 178 19.38 26.62 -21.40
N PRO A 179 19.31 25.33 -20.96
CA PRO A 179 18.16 24.47 -21.24
C PRO A 179 16.83 25.07 -20.77
N THR A 180 16.85 25.81 -19.66
CA THR A 180 15.68 26.52 -19.13
C THR A 180 15.25 27.64 -20.06
N ALA A 181 16.19 28.40 -20.65
CA ALA A 181 15.86 29.43 -21.63
C ALA A 181 15.24 28.84 -22.91
N GLU A 182 15.75 27.70 -23.40
CA GLU A 182 15.12 26.97 -24.51
C GLU A 182 13.70 26.49 -24.17
N ALA A 183 13.47 26.00 -22.95
CA ALA A 183 12.13 25.62 -22.51
C ALA A 183 11.14 26.80 -22.55
N TYR A 184 11.56 28.01 -22.16
CA TYR A 184 10.73 29.22 -22.28
C TYR A 184 10.55 29.69 -23.73
N ARG A 185 11.54 29.50 -24.62
CA ARG A 185 11.36 29.74 -26.07
C ARG A 185 10.36 28.79 -26.69
N HIS A 186 10.36 27.53 -26.25
CA HIS A 186 9.33 26.56 -26.63
C HIS A 186 7.96 27.00 -26.11
N LEU A 187 7.83 27.37 -24.83
CA LEU A 187 6.59 27.89 -24.26
C LEU A 187 6.04 29.08 -25.06
N ARG A 188 6.89 30.07 -25.39
CA ARG A 188 6.52 31.20 -26.23
C ARG A 188 5.95 30.76 -27.57
N THR A 189 6.62 29.83 -28.24
CA THR A 189 6.20 29.33 -29.54
C THR A 189 4.84 28.62 -29.43
N SER A 190 4.68 27.73 -28.44
CA SER A 190 3.41 27.06 -28.15
C SER A 190 2.28 28.05 -27.85
N LEU A 191 2.55 29.13 -27.09
CA LEU A 191 1.58 30.17 -26.79
C LEU A 191 1.14 30.94 -28.04
N LEU A 192 2.08 31.33 -28.90
CA LEU A 192 1.76 32.04 -30.15
C LEU A 192 0.94 31.19 -31.11
N PHE A 193 1.12 29.86 -31.10
CA PHE A 193 0.36 28.91 -31.91
C PHE A 193 -0.88 28.32 -31.19
N SER A 194 -1.14 28.68 -29.94
CA SER A 194 -2.26 28.13 -29.17
C SER A 194 -3.65 28.58 -29.65
N SER A 195 -3.71 29.68 -30.41
CA SER A 195 -4.94 30.29 -30.90
C SER A 195 -5.02 30.21 -32.43
N ALA A 196 -6.16 29.80 -32.96
CA ALA A 196 -6.40 29.78 -34.39
C ALA A 196 -6.55 31.20 -34.94
N GLY A 197 -5.61 31.64 -35.77
CA GLY A 197 -5.69 32.89 -36.53
C GLY A 197 -4.80 34.00 -35.99
N LYS A 198 -5.05 34.49 -34.77
CA LYS A 198 -4.24 35.56 -34.14
C LYS A 198 -3.63 35.09 -32.82
N PRO A 199 -2.36 35.44 -32.55
CA PRO A 199 -1.72 35.10 -31.28
C PRO A 199 -2.43 35.82 -30.12
N PRO A 200 -2.47 35.22 -28.92
CA PRO A 200 -3.11 35.81 -27.75
C PRO A 200 -2.41 37.10 -27.34
N GLN A 201 -3.20 38.17 -27.10
CA GLN A 201 -2.70 39.48 -26.63
C GLN A 201 -2.73 39.63 -25.11
N THR A 202 -3.48 38.78 -24.42
CA THR A 202 -3.61 38.80 -22.95
C THR A 202 -3.50 37.38 -22.44
N ILE A 203 -2.56 37.16 -21.52
CA ILE A 203 -2.25 35.85 -20.96
C ILE A 203 -2.31 35.98 -19.44
N LEU A 204 -3.13 35.14 -18.81
CA LEU A 204 -3.19 35.01 -17.36
C LEU A 204 -2.35 33.79 -16.93
N VAL A 205 -1.40 34.00 -16.02
CA VAL A 205 -0.61 32.92 -15.43
C VAL A 205 -1.12 32.68 -14.01
N THR A 206 -1.58 31.46 -13.73
CA THR A 206 -2.11 31.05 -12.42
C THR A 206 -1.62 29.65 -12.06
N SER A 207 -1.78 29.29 -10.79
CA SER A 207 -1.30 28.04 -10.21
C SER A 207 -2.33 27.46 -9.24
N SER A 208 -2.34 26.15 -9.04
CA SER A 208 -3.27 25.50 -8.09
C SER A 208 -2.86 25.74 -6.64
N GLN A 209 -1.55 25.82 -6.39
CA GLN A 209 -0.99 26.01 -5.07
C GLN A 209 -0.01 27.20 -5.03
N PRO A 210 0.27 27.75 -3.82
CA PRO A 210 1.38 28.66 -3.62
C PRO A 210 2.72 28.02 -4.02
N SER A 211 3.69 28.84 -4.42
CA SER A 211 5.06 28.40 -4.72
C SER A 211 5.26 27.42 -5.90
N GLU A 212 4.26 27.22 -6.78
CA GLU A 212 4.40 26.46 -8.05
C GLU A 212 5.16 27.22 -9.17
N GLY A 213 5.78 28.36 -8.86
CA GLY A 213 6.59 29.11 -9.83
C GLY A 213 5.83 30.08 -10.76
N LYS A 214 4.53 30.35 -10.50
CA LYS A 214 3.71 31.30 -11.30
C LYS A 214 4.39 32.62 -11.65
N THR A 215 5.02 33.28 -10.67
CA THR A 215 5.72 34.56 -10.85
C THR A 215 6.95 34.41 -11.72
N THR A 216 7.75 33.36 -11.47
CA THR A 216 8.95 33.04 -12.27
C THR A 216 8.58 32.74 -13.71
N THR A 217 7.52 31.96 -13.94
CA THR A 217 7.03 31.65 -15.29
C THR A 217 6.52 32.91 -15.99
N ALA A 218 5.73 33.75 -15.31
CA ALA A 218 5.23 35.00 -15.89
C ALA A 218 6.36 35.93 -16.33
N ILE A 219 7.39 36.12 -15.48
CA ILE A 219 8.55 36.97 -15.77
C ILE A 219 9.35 36.43 -16.97
N ASN A 220 9.74 35.15 -16.96
CA ASN A 220 10.54 34.57 -18.03
C ASN A 220 9.77 34.46 -19.36
N THR A 221 8.45 34.25 -19.30
CA THR A 221 7.59 34.31 -20.50
C THR A 221 7.54 35.73 -21.06
N ALA A 222 7.38 36.75 -20.21
CA ALA A 222 7.40 38.14 -20.64
C ALA A 222 8.74 38.53 -21.27
N ILE A 223 9.86 38.11 -20.67
CA ILE A 223 11.21 38.33 -21.22
C ILE A 223 11.35 37.68 -22.59
N THR A 224 10.97 36.41 -22.74
CA THR A 224 11.12 35.70 -24.03
C THR A 224 10.19 36.24 -25.11
N LEU A 225 9.01 36.75 -24.75
CA LEU A 225 8.15 37.51 -25.66
C LEU A 225 8.81 38.83 -26.06
N ALA A 226 9.32 39.62 -25.11
CA ALA A 226 9.99 40.89 -25.40
C ALA A 226 11.25 40.72 -26.28
N GLN A 227 11.96 39.58 -26.14
CA GLN A 227 13.09 39.23 -27.02
C GLN A 227 12.69 39.00 -28.49
N SER A 228 11.40 38.84 -28.79
CA SER A 228 10.85 38.77 -30.15
C SER A 228 10.46 40.14 -30.72
N ASP A 229 10.98 41.23 -30.14
CA ASP A 229 10.78 42.61 -30.62
C ASP A 229 9.30 43.05 -30.57
N VAL A 230 8.59 42.61 -29.53
CA VAL A 230 7.20 43.03 -29.23
C VAL A 230 7.14 43.73 -27.88
N ASP A 231 6.25 44.71 -27.77
CA ASP A 231 6.00 45.41 -26.52
C ASP A 231 5.21 44.52 -25.55
N VAL A 232 5.78 44.26 -24.37
CA VAL A 232 5.18 43.40 -23.35
C VAL A 232 5.02 44.18 -22.05
N ILE A 233 3.81 44.14 -21.49
CA ILE A 233 3.49 44.67 -20.17
C ILE A 233 3.19 43.50 -19.25
N ILE A 234 3.85 43.46 -18.09
CA ILE A 234 3.54 42.53 -17.00
C ILE A 234 2.76 43.28 -15.91
N ILE A 235 1.66 42.69 -15.45
CA ILE A 235 0.82 43.27 -14.40
C ILE A 235 0.77 42.26 -13.25
N ASP A 236 1.19 42.70 -12.05
CA ASP A 236 1.07 41.87 -10.84
C ASP A 236 -0.36 41.98 -10.28
N CYS A 237 -1.13 40.91 -10.45
CA CYS A 237 -2.49 40.81 -9.93
C CYS A 237 -2.55 40.11 -8.55
N ASP A 238 -1.42 39.67 -7.97
CA ASP A 238 -1.37 39.10 -6.62
C ASP A 238 -1.15 40.20 -5.57
N LEU A 239 -2.26 40.82 -5.16
CA LEU A 239 -2.24 41.87 -4.14
C LEU A 239 -1.91 41.35 -2.73
N ARG A 240 -1.93 40.03 -2.51
CA ARG A 240 -1.68 39.43 -1.19
C ARG A 240 -0.19 39.26 -0.95
N ARG A 241 0.56 38.83 -1.96
CA ARG A 241 2.02 38.63 -1.90
C ARG A 241 2.66 39.14 -3.20
N PRO A 242 2.73 40.47 -3.42
CA PRO A 242 3.30 41.03 -4.63
C PRO A 242 4.79 40.70 -4.71
N ALA A 243 5.20 40.10 -5.81
CA ALA A 243 6.51 39.48 -5.95
C ALA A 243 7.23 39.86 -7.24
N ILE A 244 6.52 40.41 -8.24
CA ILE A 244 7.12 40.76 -9.54
C ILE A 244 8.14 41.90 -9.42
N ALA A 245 7.95 42.85 -8.50
CA ALA A 245 8.84 44.00 -8.39
C ALA A 245 10.23 43.66 -7.84
N GLN A 246 10.38 42.58 -7.06
CA GLN A 246 11.66 42.29 -6.37
C GLN A 246 12.81 41.99 -7.34
N PRO A 247 12.67 41.13 -8.36
CA PRO A 247 13.75 40.84 -9.31
C PRO A 247 14.19 42.04 -10.16
N PHE A 248 13.31 43.01 -10.39
CA PHE A 248 13.61 44.20 -11.22
C PHE A 248 14.16 45.39 -10.42
N ARG A 249 14.33 45.26 -9.10
CA ARG A 249 14.94 46.33 -8.30
C ARG A 249 16.43 46.42 -8.64
N PRO A 250 16.94 47.60 -9.00
CA PRO A 250 18.38 47.80 -9.10
C PRO A 250 19.01 47.54 -7.73
N GLY A 251 20.05 46.71 -7.71
CA GLY A 251 20.90 46.48 -6.54
C GLY A 251 21.88 47.63 -6.31
#